data_AF-K2R7G5-F1
#
_entry.id   AF-K2R7G5-F1
#
_cell.length_a   1.000
_cell.length_b   1.000
_cell.length_c   1.000
_cell.angle_alpha   90.00
_cell.angle_beta   90.00
_cell.angle_gamma   90.00
#
_symmetry.space_group_name_H-M   'P 1'
#
loop_
_entity.id
_entity.type
_entity.pdbx_description
1 polymer ?
#
loop_
_entity_poly.entity_id
_entity_poly.type
_entity_poly.pdbx_seq_one_letter_code
_entity_poly.pdbx_strand_id
1 'polypeptide(L)'
;MQHPVGYRINEEKGRAELTDFWQVLTQNTALNQVFHSFAAAFLTGGAFMVGIAAFHLMRKKHIPVMRTSLRLGLVTLAVGGLLTAV
;
A
#
# COMPACT_ATOMS: atom_id res chain seq x y z
N MET A 1 0.50 6.49 -14.69
CA MET A 1 0.26 7.50 -15.74
C MET A 1 1.15 8.74 -15.64
N GLN A 2 1.89 8.94 -14.55
CA GLN A 2 2.75 10.13 -14.39
C GLN A 2 4.05 10.09 -15.22
N HIS A 3 4.51 8.90 -15.63
CA HIS A 3 5.72 8.71 -16.42
C HIS A 3 5.45 7.71 -17.56
N PRO A 4 4.94 8.17 -18.72
CA PRO A 4 4.54 7.29 -19.81
C PRO A 4 5.76 6.85 -20.64
N VAL A 5 6.01 5.54 -20.70
CA VAL A 5 7.10 4.88 -21.46
C VAL A 5 6.56 3.63 -22.16
N GLY A 6 7.35 2.98 -23.02
CA GLY A 6 6.97 1.71 -23.66
C GLY A 6 5.76 1.79 -24.59
N TYR A 7 5.52 2.95 -25.20
CA TYR A 7 4.46 3.15 -26.18
C TYR A 7 4.93 4.02 -27.35
N ARG A 8 4.17 3.99 -28.45
CA ARG A 8 4.25 4.96 -29.55
C ARG A 8 2.86 5.50 -29.88
N ILE A 9 2.77 6.72 -30.39
CA ILE A 9 1.52 7.24 -30.97
C ILE A 9 1.41 6.75 -32.41
N ASN A 10 0.28 6.11 -32.73
CA ASN A 10 -0.09 5.78 -34.09
C ASN A 10 -0.96 6.92 -34.64
N GLU A 11 -0.37 7.78 -35.48
CA GLU A 11 -1.05 8.96 -36.05
C GLU A 11 -2.24 8.58 -36.95
N GLU A 12 -2.15 7.47 -37.70
CA GLU A 12 -3.24 7.01 -38.57
C GLU A 12 -4.47 6.57 -37.78
N LYS A 13 -4.26 5.94 -36.62
CA LYS A 13 -5.32 5.43 -35.74
C LYS A 13 -5.66 6.37 -34.58
N GLY A 14 -4.92 7.48 -34.43
CA GLY A 14 -5.10 8.46 -33.37
C GLY A 14 -5.00 7.92 -31.93
N ARG A 15 -4.16 6.90 -31.69
CA ARG A 15 -4.06 6.26 -30.35
C ARG A 15 -2.64 5.82 -29.98
N ALA A 16 -2.40 5.69 -28.68
CA ALA A 16 -1.19 5.05 -28.16
C ALA A 16 -1.23 3.53 -28.38
N GLU A 17 -0.14 2.98 -28.92
CA GLU A 17 0.06 1.54 -29.09
C GLU A 17 1.27 1.09 -28.26
N LEU A 18 1.11 0.01 -27.50
CA LEU A 18 2.16 -0.56 -26.66
C LEU A 18 3.35 -1.04 -27.53
N THR A 19 4.56 -0.69 -27.12
CA THR A 19 5.79 -1.13 -27.78
C THR A 19 6.64 -2.02 -26.88
N ASP A 20 6.64 -1.77 -25.57
CA ASP A 20 7.38 -2.58 -24.60
C ASP A 20 6.60 -2.69 -23.29
N PHE A 21 6.08 -3.89 -23.03
CA PHE A 21 5.31 -4.18 -21.81
C PHE A 21 6.17 -4.11 -20.55
N TRP A 22 7.40 -4.61 -20.61
CA TRP A 22 8.25 -4.71 -19.43
C TRP A 22 8.73 -3.34 -19.00
N GLN A 23 9.08 -2.47 -19.97
CA GLN A 23 9.45 -1.09 -19.68
C GLN A 23 8.33 -0.32 -18.96
N VAL A 24 7.05 -0.56 -19.33
CA VAL A 24 5.90 0.06 -18.66
C VAL A 24 5.81 -0.35 -17.19
N LEU A 25 6.07 -1.63 -16.88
CA LEU A 25 5.94 -2.17 -15.53
C LEU A 25 7.12 -1.86 -14.62
N THR A 26 8.34 -1.83 -15.16
CA THR A 26 9.57 -1.71 -14.36
C THR A 26 10.10 -0.27 -14.28
N GLN A 27 9.37 0.69 -14.83
CA GLN A 27 9.73 2.10 -14.70
C GLN A 27 9.61 2.60 -13.25
N ASN A 28 10.49 3.53 -12.89
CA ASN A 28 10.73 3.97 -11.51
C ASN A 28 9.45 4.45 -10.79
N THR A 29 8.62 5.26 -11.45
CA THR A 29 7.39 5.79 -10.86
C THR A 29 6.37 4.68 -10.57
N ALA A 30 6.26 3.67 -11.42
CA ALA A 30 5.36 2.54 -11.18
C ALA A 30 5.80 1.74 -9.96
N LEU A 31 7.09 1.36 -9.92
CA LEU A 31 7.63 0.59 -8.80
C LEU A 31 7.49 1.36 -7.47
N ASN A 32 7.90 2.62 -7.44
CA ASN A 32 7.80 3.44 -6.24
C ASN A 32 6.34 3.57 -5.76
N GLN A 33 5.40 3.88 -6.66
CA GLN A 33 3.99 4.02 -6.30
C GLN A 33 3.38 2.71 -5.80
N VAL A 34 3.70 1.57 -6.41
CA VAL A 34 3.18 0.27 -5.98
C VAL A 34 3.66 -0.07 -4.57
N PHE A 35 4.97 0.01 -4.32
CA PHE A 35 5.52 -0.32 -3.01
C PHE A 35 5.06 0.65 -1.92
N HIS A 36 5.07 1.95 -2.20
CA HIS A 36 4.58 2.96 -1.26
C HIS A 36 3.09 2.76 -0.94
N SER A 37 2.24 2.48 -1.95
CA SER A 37 0.81 2.25 -1.73
C SER A 37 0.54 0.98 -0.93
N PHE A 38 1.30 -0.09 -1.16
CA PHE A 38 1.18 -1.31 -0.36
C PHE A 38 1.64 -1.10 1.08
N ALA A 39 2.76 -0.39 1.30
CA ALA A 39 3.20 -0.02 2.65
C ALA A 39 2.12 0.81 3.38
N ALA A 40 1.55 1.80 2.71
CA ALA A 40 0.48 2.66 3.25
C ALA A 40 -0.80 1.87 3.55
N ALA A 41 -1.12 0.85 2.76
CA ALA A 41 -2.26 -0.04 3.03
C ALA A 41 -2.04 -0.84 4.33
N PHE A 42 -0.84 -1.38 4.56
CA PHE A 42 -0.50 -2.05 5.82
C PHE A 42 -0.51 -1.09 7.02
N LEU A 43 0.02 0.12 6.85
CA LEU A 43 -0.07 1.18 7.87
C LEU A 43 -1.54 1.42 8.27
N THR A 44 -2.41 1.60 7.27
CA THR A 44 -3.84 1.87 7.47
C THR A 44 -4.55 0.70 8.15
N GLY A 45 -4.32 -0.53 7.68
CA GLY A 45 -4.89 -1.74 8.29
C GLY A 45 -4.40 -1.97 9.72
N GLY A 46 -3.11 -1.75 9.98
CA GLY A 46 -2.51 -1.80 11.31
C GLY A 46 -3.15 -0.78 12.26
N ALA A 47 -3.32 0.47 11.81
CA ALA A 47 -3.98 1.52 12.58
C ALA A 47 -5.42 1.16 12.94
N PHE A 48 -6.17 0.59 11.99
CA PHE A 48 -7.53 0.10 12.23
C PHE A 48 -7.57 -1.00 13.30
N MET A 49 -6.69 -2.01 13.18
CA MET A 49 -6.61 -3.08 14.17
C MET A 49 -6.27 -2.56 15.57
N VAL A 50 -5.31 -1.63 15.66
CA VAL A 50 -4.93 -0.98 16.93
C VAL A 50 -6.12 -0.24 17.53
N GLY A 51 -6.84 0.56 16.74
CA GLY A 51 -8.00 1.32 17.20
C GLY A 51 -9.11 0.43 17.75
N ILE A 52 -9.50 -0.62 17.02
CA ILE A 52 -10.56 -1.57 17.46
C ILE A 52 -10.10 -2.34 18.70
N ALA A 53 -8.87 -2.84 18.71
CA ALA A 53 -8.36 -3.59 19.86
C ALA A 53 -8.28 -2.73 21.12
N ALA A 54 -7.78 -1.49 21.01
CA ALA A 54 -7.74 -0.53 22.11
C ALA A 54 -9.15 -0.19 22.63
N PHE A 55 -10.11 0.02 21.73
CA PHE A 55 -11.51 0.29 22.10
C PHE A 55 -12.13 -0.85 22.92
N HIS A 56 -11.97 -2.11 22.48
CA HIS A 56 -12.51 -3.25 23.22
C HIS A 56 -11.79 -3.51 24.55
N LEU A 57 -10.46 -3.32 24.61
CA LEU A 57 -9.68 -3.45 25.83
C LEU A 57 -10.07 -2.40 26.88
N MET A 58 -10.27 -1.15 26.47
CA MET A 58 -10.75 -0.08 27.35
C MET A 58 -12.10 -0.43 27.99
N ARG A 59 -12.96 -1.15 27.26
CA ARG A 59 -14.26 -1.63 27.73
C ARG A 59 -14.20 -2.98 28.44
N LYS A 60 -13.01 -3.52 28.69
CA LYS A 60 -12.77 -4.83 29.31
C LYS A 60 -13.47 -6.00 28.58
N LYS A 61 -13.58 -5.93 27.25
CA LYS A 61 -14.20 -6.97 26.40
C LYS A 61 -13.17 -7.75 25.59
N HIS A 62 -13.42 -9.05 25.40
CA HIS A 62 -12.62 -9.94 24.54
C HIS A 62 -11.10 -9.87 24.79
N ILE A 63 -10.71 -9.73 26.07
CA ILE A 63 -9.34 -9.33 26.46
C ILE A 63 -8.24 -10.21 25.85
N PRO A 64 -8.34 -11.57 25.86
CA PRO A 64 -7.26 -12.40 25.33
C PRO A 64 -7.00 -12.14 23.83
N VAL A 65 -8.06 -12.10 23.02
CA VAL A 65 -7.92 -11.86 21.57
C VAL A 65 -7.51 -10.42 21.28
N MET A 66 -8.08 -9.44 21.97
CA MET A 66 -7.75 -8.03 21.72
C MET A 66 -6.32 -7.67 22.11
N ARG A 67 -5.72 -8.31 23.13
CA ARG A 67 -4.29 -8.13 23.43
C ARG A 67 -3.39 -8.63 22.30
N THR A 68 -3.70 -9.78 21.73
CA THR A 68 -2.93 -10.33 20.59
C THR A 68 -3.13 -9.48 19.34
N SER A 69 -4.38 -9.08 19.04
CA SER A 69 -4.70 -8.19 17.93
C SER A 69 -4.00 -6.84 18.06
N LEU A 70 -3.94 -6.26 19.26
CA LEU A 70 -3.25 -5.00 19.52
C LEU A 70 -1.74 -5.12 19.22
N ARG A 71 -1.09 -6.19 19.70
CA ARG A 71 0.34 -6.41 19.46
C ARG A 71 0.65 -6.54 17.97
N LEU A 72 -0.14 -7.35 17.26
CA LEU A 72 0.02 -7.53 15.83
C LEU A 72 -0.20 -6.20 15.08
N GLY A 73 -1.30 -5.51 15.39
CA GLY A 73 -1.62 -4.22 14.79
C GLY A 73 -0.53 -3.18 14.99
N LEU A 74 0.06 -3.11 16.20
CA LEU A 74 1.15 -2.17 16.49
C LEU A 74 2.42 -2.47 15.69
N VAL A 75 2.80 -3.74 15.55
CA VAL A 75 3.97 -4.13 14.74
C VAL A 75 3.71 -3.82 13.27
N THR A 76 2.55 -4.19 12.74
CA THR A 76 2.17 -3.89 11.35
C THR A 76 2.12 -2.40 11.09
N LEU A 77 1.55 -1.61 12.01
CA LEU A 77 1.50 -0.15 11.93
C LEU A 77 2.90 0.45 11.92
N ALA A 78 3.78 0.03 12.82
CA ALA A 78 5.13 0.57 12.92
C ALA A 78 5.95 0.27 11.65
N VAL A 79 5.94 -0.98 11.18
CA VAL A 79 6.65 -1.39 9.97
C VAL A 79 6.06 -0.71 8.73
N GLY A 80 4.73 -0.73 8.58
CA GLY A 80 4.05 -0.07 7.46
C GLY A 80 4.30 1.43 7.44
N GLY A 81 4.31 2.08 8.61
CA GLY A 81 4.61 3.50 8.76
C GLY A 81 6.03 3.85 8.33
N LEU A 82 7.02 3.08 8.78
CA LEU A 82 8.41 3.27 8.37
C LEU A 82 8.59 3.08 6.86
N LEU A 83 8.00 2.03 6.28
CA LEU A 83 8.08 1.77 4.83
C LEU A 83 7.34 2.81 3.99
N THR A 84 6.33 3.49 4.54
CA THR A 84 5.60 4.56 3.84
C THR A 84 6.36 5.88 3.91
N ALA A 85 7.12 6.12 4.99
CA ALA A 85 7.82 7.38 5.22
C ALA A 85 9.05 7.58 4.31
N VAL A 86 9.55 6.50 3.70
CA VAL A 86 10.71 6.48 2.80
C VAL A 86 10.23 6.31 1.36
#